data_AF-A0A6S7GDK4-F1
#
_entry.id   AF-A0A6S7GDK4-F1
#
_cell.length_a   1.000
_cell.length_b   1.000
_cell.length_c   1.000
_cell.angle_alpha   90.00
_cell.angle_beta   90.00
_cell.angle_gamma   90.00
#
_symmetry.space_group_name_H-M   'P 1'
#
loop_
_entity.id
_entity.type
_entity.pdbx_description
1 polymer ?
#
loop_
_entity_poly.entity_id
_entity_poly.type
_entity_poly.pdbx_seq_one_letter_code
_entity_poly.pdbx_strand_id
1 'polypeptide(L)'
;MARPKKSLNIGVYNALLRLADNLRKYANYLDEQLAATETSQARKVPRTDVDEWQVYQAMNITPTKRAKYQSLHQALQNADSYEAIFINDFAPADRRRRFEYMTGLVFPIKCIRYSYTALHNHLHFVWKLEVADNESVRQQKNDQTKDKLKSQFPVYHSRAMKRDFLSCFGKVTGVKSAFLRKAYRRLTGDSAAARNLSEKEVDSRIQEVLDHEDPDILWDLRVNNTGRPEDYPLFLQKCQDYIKGR
;
A
#
# COMPACT_ATOMS: atom_id res chain seq x y z
N MET A 1 -53.14 -45.56 -7.30
CA MET A 1 -51.71 -45.38 -7.65
C MET A 1 -51.21 -44.06 -7.08
N ALA A 2 -50.52 -44.08 -5.93
CA ALA A 2 -49.97 -42.89 -5.30
C ALA A 2 -48.57 -42.60 -5.86
N ARG A 3 -48.34 -41.39 -6.39
CA ARG A 3 -47.01 -40.93 -6.83
C ARG A 3 -46.12 -40.71 -5.60
N PRO A 4 -44.88 -41.24 -5.55
CA PRO A 4 -44.00 -41.01 -4.41
C PRO A 4 -43.52 -39.55 -4.42
N LYS A 5 -43.79 -38.81 -3.34
CA LYS A 5 -43.20 -37.50 -3.08
C LYS A 5 -41.70 -37.69 -2.89
N LYS A 6 -40.88 -37.20 -3.82
CA LYS A 6 -39.42 -37.09 -3.64
C LYS A 6 -39.17 -36.19 -2.44
N SER A 7 -38.76 -36.78 -1.32
CA SER A 7 -38.28 -36.04 -0.15
C SER A 7 -37.03 -35.27 -0.58
N LEU A 8 -37.14 -33.93 -0.68
CA LEU A 8 -35.99 -33.07 -0.91
C LEU A 8 -34.98 -33.33 0.21
N ASN A 9 -33.74 -33.68 -0.15
CA ASN A 9 -32.70 -33.99 0.81
C ASN A 9 -32.40 -32.73 1.65
N ILE A 10 -32.82 -32.72 2.91
CA ILE A 10 -32.79 -31.57 3.83
C ILE A 10 -31.38 -30.98 3.92
N GLY A 11 -30.34 -31.81 3.81
CA GLY A 11 -28.95 -31.36 3.77
C GLY A 11 -28.62 -30.47 2.55
N VAL A 12 -29.16 -30.81 1.37
CA VAL A 12 -28.96 -30.03 0.14
C VAL A 12 -29.73 -28.71 0.22
N TYR A 13 -30.94 -28.72 0.76
CA TYR A 13 -31.73 -27.51 0.98
C TYR A 13 -31.03 -26.53 1.93
N ASN A 14 -30.52 -27.02 3.06
CA ASN A 14 -29.79 -26.19 4.03
C ASN A 14 -28.45 -25.67 3.45
N ALA A 15 -27.77 -26.45 2.62
CA ALA A 15 -26.56 -25.99 1.93
C ALA A 15 -26.85 -24.87 0.93
N LEU A 16 -27.96 -24.98 0.17
CA LEU A 16 -28.41 -23.94 -0.76
C LEU A 16 -28.80 -22.65 -0.03
N LEU A 17 -29.49 -22.74 1.11
CA LEU A 17 -29.81 -21.57 1.93
C LEU A 17 -28.53 -20.86 2.44
N ARG A 18 -27.55 -21.63 2.94
CA ARG A 18 -26.26 -21.07 3.37
C ARG A 18 -25.50 -20.39 2.23
N LEU A 19 -25.52 -20.98 1.04
CA LEU A 19 -24.90 -20.39 -0.13
C LEU A 19 -25.59 -19.07 -0.50
N ALA A 20 -26.92 -19.05 -0.55
CA ALA A 20 -27.69 -17.84 -0.83
C ALA A 20 -27.40 -16.72 0.20
N ASP A 21 -27.34 -17.07 1.49
CA ASP A 21 -26.97 -16.11 2.54
C ASP A 21 -25.54 -15.60 2.40
N ASN A 22 -24.58 -16.45 2.04
CA ASN A 22 -23.20 -16.04 1.80
C ASN A 22 -23.08 -15.13 0.59
N LEU A 23 -23.79 -15.44 -0.50
CA LEU A 23 -23.83 -14.59 -1.70
C LEU A 23 -24.45 -13.23 -1.39
N ARG A 24 -25.53 -13.19 -0.60
CA ARG A 24 -26.14 -11.94 -0.14
C ARG A 24 -25.18 -11.11 0.72
N LYS A 25 -24.50 -11.73 1.68
CA LYS A 25 -23.49 -11.05 2.50
C LYS A 25 -22.34 -10.51 1.65
N TYR A 26 -21.90 -11.27 0.65
CA TYR A 26 -20.85 -10.84 -0.25
C TYR A 26 -21.30 -9.68 -1.15
N ALA A 27 -22.53 -9.70 -1.65
CA ALA A 27 -23.11 -8.59 -2.41
C ALA A 27 -23.15 -7.31 -1.56
N ASN A 28 -23.66 -7.37 -0.33
CA ASN A 28 -23.66 -6.23 0.59
C ASN A 28 -22.25 -5.71 0.87
N TYR A 29 -21.29 -6.61 1.08
CA TYR A 29 -19.89 -6.24 1.25
C TYR A 29 -19.34 -5.51 0.01
N LEU A 30 -19.67 -5.96 -1.20
CA LEU A 30 -19.25 -5.28 -2.43
C LEU A 30 -19.87 -3.88 -2.55
N ASP A 31 -21.14 -3.71 -2.19
CA ASP A 31 -21.81 -2.39 -2.19
C ASP A 31 -21.16 -1.45 -1.18
N GLU A 32 -20.85 -1.92 0.02
CA GLU A 32 -20.11 -1.17 1.04
C GLU A 32 -18.70 -0.79 0.55
N GLN A 33 -18.00 -1.72 -0.11
CA GLN A 33 -16.67 -1.45 -0.69
C GLN A 33 -16.73 -0.45 -1.85
N LEU A 34 -17.77 -0.51 -2.69
CA LEU A 34 -18.00 0.45 -3.77
C LEU A 34 -18.21 1.86 -3.19
N ALA A 35 -19.11 2.02 -2.22
CA ALA A 35 -19.36 3.30 -1.55
C ALA A 35 -18.11 3.84 -0.84
N ALA A 36 -17.35 2.98 -0.15
CA ALA A 36 -16.07 3.34 0.46
C ALA A 36 -15.01 3.73 -0.58
N THR A 37 -15.03 3.11 -1.75
CA THR A 37 -14.11 3.41 -2.85
C THR A 37 -14.45 4.75 -3.49
N GLU A 38 -15.72 5.03 -3.76
CA GLU A 38 -16.18 6.31 -4.34
C GLU A 38 -15.84 7.49 -3.42
N THR A 39 -16.15 7.37 -2.13
CA THR A 39 -15.78 8.37 -1.12
C THR A 39 -14.26 8.56 -1.05
N SER A 40 -13.48 7.47 -1.07
CA SER A 40 -12.02 7.57 -1.10
C SER A 40 -11.47 8.19 -2.38
N GLN A 41 -12.13 8.00 -3.53
CA GLN A 41 -11.72 8.57 -4.81
C GLN A 41 -12.02 10.06 -4.92
N ALA A 42 -13.09 10.53 -4.27
CA ALA A 42 -13.48 11.95 -4.26
C ALA A 42 -12.67 12.80 -3.27
N ARG A 43 -12.00 12.19 -2.28
CA ARG A 43 -11.22 12.91 -1.24
C ARG A 43 -10.07 13.71 -1.84
N LYS A 44 -10.02 15.02 -1.57
CA LYS A 44 -8.94 15.94 -1.97
C LYS A 44 -7.88 16.19 -0.90
N VAL A 45 -7.94 15.44 0.20
CA VAL A 45 -6.96 15.50 1.29
C VAL A 45 -6.04 14.30 1.16
N PRO A 46 -4.74 14.40 1.53
CA PRO A 46 -3.87 13.24 1.69
C PRO A 46 -4.58 12.14 2.48
N ARG A 47 -4.35 10.87 2.12
CA ARG A 47 -5.05 9.76 2.77
C ARG A 47 -4.62 9.78 4.25
N THR A 48 -5.58 9.94 5.16
CA THR A 48 -5.28 10.11 6.58
C THR A 48 -4.54 8.88 7.08
N ASP A 49 -3.32 9.10 7.54
CA ASP A 49 -2.53 8.07 8.18
C ASP A 49 -3.13 7.78 9.56
N VAL A 50 -3.15 6.50 9.94
CA VAL A 50 -3.53 6.12 11.31
C VAL A 50 -2.29 6.25 12.18
N ASP A 51 -2.38 7.18 13.13
CA ASP A 51 -1.32 7.52 14.06
C ASP A 51 -1.71 7.07 15.48
N GLU A 52 -1.17 5.93 15.91
CA GLU A 52 -1.48 5.32 17.20
C GLU A 52 -0.23 5.23 18.07
N TRP A 53 -0.36 5.58 19.34
CA TRP A 53 0.71 5.38 20.31
C TRP A 53 0.17 4.79 21.60
N GLN A 54 1.00 3.97 22.24
CA GLN A 54 0.64 3.28 23.46
C GLN A 54 1.83 3.21 24.39
N VAL A 55 1.61 3.57 25.66
CA VAL A 55 2.61 3.43 26.71
C VAL A 55 2.58 2.01 27.25
N TYR A 56 3.74 1.36 27.27
CA TYR A 56 3.95 0.07 27.88
C TYR A 56 4.63 0.26 29.23
N GLN A 57 4.01 -0.29 30.27
CA GLN A 57 4.65 -0.39 31.58
C GLN A 57 5.60 -1.59 31.60
N ALA A 58 6.64 -1.50 32.42
CA ALA A 58 7.57 -2.61 32.65
C ALA A 58 6.81 -3.81 33.23
N MET A 59 6.97 -4.98 32.62
CA MET A 59 6.33 -6.21 33.07
C MET A 59 7.35 -7.35 33.23
N ASN A 60 7.04 -8.28 34.13
CA ASN A 60 7.78 -9.52 34.25
C ASN A 60 7.49 -10.44 33.06
N ILE A 61 8.49 -10.64 32.21
CA ILE A 61 8.37 -11.42 30.97
C ILE A 61 8.70 -12.88 31.23
N THR A 62 7.83 -13.78 30.76
CA THR A 62 8.05 -15.24 30.80
C THR A 62 9.31 -15.63 30.01
N PRO A 63 10.03 -16.69 30.40
CA PRO A 63 11.26 -17.11 29.71
C PRO A 63 11.08 -17.32 28.20
N THR A 64 9.93 -17.87 27.79
CA THR A 64 9.57 -18.10 26.39
C THR A 64 9.44 -16.81 25.59
N LYS A 65 8.77 -15.80 26.14
CA LYS A 65 8.64 -14.48 25.49
C LYS A 65 9.97 -13.73 25.52
N ARG A 66 10.76 -13.87 26.60
CA ARG A 66 12.09 -13.25 26.70
C ARG A 66 13.01 -13.75 25.58
N ALA A 67 13.03 -15.06 25.32
CA ALA A 67 13.79 -15.62 24.22
C ALA A 67 13.28 -15.11 22.85
N LYS A 68 11.95 -15.05 22.66
CA LYS A 68 11.35 -14.59 21.39
C LYS A 68 11.68 -13.14 21.04
N TYR A 69 11.74 -12.25 22.02
CA TYR A 69 11.95 -10.81 21.83
C TYR A 69 13.36 -10.34 22.27
N GLN A 70 14.29 -11.27 22.47
CA GLN A 70 15.61 -10.99 23.06
C GLN A 70 16.38 -9.91 22.30
N SER A 71 16.43 -9.99 20.97
CA SER A 71 17.16 -9.03 20.13
C SER A 71 16.58 -7.62 20.25
N LEU A 72 15.26 -7.48 20.20
CA LEU A 72 14.56 -6.21 20.39
C LEU A 72 14.80 -5.65 21.80
N HIS A 73 14.77 -6.50 22.83
CA HIS A 73 14.99 -6.09 24.22
C HIS A 73 16.43 -5.62 24.44
N GLN A 74 17.42 -6.28 23.85
CA GLN A 74 18.83 -5.85 23.90
C GLN A 74 19.02 -4.52 23.18
N ALA A 75 18.43 -4.34 22.00
CA ALA A 75 18.48 -3.07 21.28
C ALA A 75 17.86 -1.93 22.12
N LEU A 76 16.72 -2.18 22.75
CA LEU A 76 16.04 -1.19 23.61
C LEU A 76 16.82 -0.86 24.90
N GLN A 77 17.58 -1.82 25.43
CA GLN A 77 18.44 -1.60 26.59
C GLN A 77 19.65 -0.72 26.26
N ASN A 78 20.27 -0.96 25.11
CA ASN A 78 21.46 -0.27 24.66
C ASN A 78 21.18 1.13 24.08
N ALA A 79 19.96 1.36 23.58
CA ALA A 79 19.55 2.65 23.02
C ALA A 79 19.38 3.72 24.11
N ASP A 80 19.60 4.97 23.71
CA ASP A 80 19.41 6.12 24.58
C ASP A 80 17.92 6.37 24.85
N SER A 81 17.63 7.10 25.93
CA SER A 81 16.26 7.50 26.24
C SER A 81 15.72 8.39 25.11
N TYR A 82 14.48 8.11 24.66
CA TYR A 82 13.84 8.74 23.49
C TYR A 82 14.48 8.47 22.12
N GLU A 83 15.38 7.49 22.02
CA GLU A 83 15.86 7.02 20.73
C GLU A 83 14.88 6.00 20.12
N ALA A 84 14.39 6.29 18.91
CA ALA A 84 13.39 5.47 18.23
C ALA A 84 14.01 4.24 17.56
N ILE A 85 13.55 3.06 17.95
CA ILE A 85 13.95 1.78 17.37
C ILE A 85 12.83 1.26 16.47
N PHE A 86 13.19 0.83 15.27
CA PHE A 86 12.23 0.24 14.34
C PHE A 86 11.98 -1.24 14.68
N ILE A 87 10.74 -1.57 15.06
CA ILE A 87 10.38 -2.92 15.51
C ILE A 87 10.39 -3.92 14.35
N ASN A 88 10.07 -3.46 13.13
CA ASN A 88 9.91 -4.34 11.98
C ASN A 88 11.21 -5.05 11.59
N ASP A 89 12.38 -4.48 11.90
CA ASP A 89 13.69 -5.09 11.64
C ASP A 89 13.94 -6.35 12.47
N PHE A 90 13.31 -6.43 13.64
CA PHE A 90 13.40 -7.58 14.54
C PHE A 90 12.29 -8.60 14.29
N ALA A 91 11.26 -8.22 13.53
CA ALA A 91 10.12 -9.07 13.28
C ALA A 91 10.40 -10.08 12.14
N PRO A 92 9.88 -11.32 12.23
CA PRO A 92 10.01 -12.31 11.17
C PRO A 92 9.49 -11.79 9.82
N ALA A 93 10.07 -12.27 8.71
CA ALA A 93 9.63 -11.92 7.36
C ALA A 93 8.25 -12.52 7.00
N ASP A 94 7.92 -13.69 7.56
CA ASP A 94 6.64 -14.38 7.31
C ASP A 94 5.46 -13.59 7.90
N ARG A 95 4.41 -13.37 7.08
CA ARG A 95 3.25 -12.53 7.41
C ARG A 95 2.53 -12.99 8.66
N ARG A 96 2.28 -14.30 8.80
CA ARG A 96 1.55 -14.84 9.96
C ARG A 96 2.36 -14.70 11.24
N ARG A 97 3.64 -15.09 11.19
CA ARG A 97 4.57 -14.95 12.32
C ARG A 97 4.80 -13.50 12.72
N ARG A 98 4.86 -12.58 11.75
CA ARG A 98 4.94 -11.13 12.00
C ARG A 98 3.70 -10.62 12.73
N PHE A 99 2.51 -11.02 12.30
CA PHE A 99 1.28 -10.67 13.00
C PHE A 99 1.26 -11.19 14.45
N GLU A 100 1.63 -12.45 14.66
CA GLU A 100 1.76 -13.05 16.00
C GLU A 100 2.88 -12.40 16.83
N TYR A 101 3.94 -11.90 16.19
CA TYR A 101 5.01 -11.16 16.83
C TYR A 101 4.53 -9.79 17.33
N MET A 102 3.83 -9.03 16.48
CA MET A 102 3.33 -7.69 16.79
C MET A 102 2.19 -7.68 17.82
N THR A 103 1.30 -8.66 17.78
CA THR A 103 0.20 -8.80 18.76
C THR A 103 0.69 -9.25 20.14
N GLY A 104 1.78 -10.01 20.19
CA GLY A 104 2.34 -10.56 21.43
C GLY A 104 3.40 -9.71 22.14
N LEU A 105 3.64 -8.47 21.70
CA LEU A 105 4.71 -7.60 22.21
C LEU A 105 4.60 -7.35 23.73
N VAL A 106 5.73 -7.49 24.40
CA VAL A 106 5.92 -7.21 25.83
C VAL A 106 7.32 -6.64 26.05
N PHE A 107 7.46 -5.74 27.01
CA PHE A 107 8.70 -5.03 27.28
C PHE A 107 9.11 -5.12 28.75
N PRO A 108 10.41 -5.34 29.04
CA PRO A 108 10.92 -5.37 30.42
C PRO A 108 11.07 -3.97 31.02
N ILE A 109 11.03 -2.93 30.19
CA ILE A 109 11.29 -1.53 30.55
C ILE A 109 10.09 -0.69 30.10
N LYS A 110 9.84 0.40 30.82
CA LYS A 110 8.82 1.37 30.44
C LYS A 110 9.18 2.03 29.11
N CYS A 111 8.30 1.94 28.12
CA CYS A 111 8.56 2.43 26.77
C CYS A 111 7.27 2.88 26.09
N ILE A 112 7.41 3.60 24.98
CA ILE A 112 6.29 3.98 24.12
C ILE A 112 6.41 3.19 22.83
N ARG A 113 5.31 2.55 22.44
CA ARG A 113 5.13 2.02 21.09
C ARG A 113 4.40 3.05 20.26
N TYR A 114 4.91 3.31 19.08
CA TYR A 114 4.33 4.19 18.09
C TYR A 114 4.06 3.40 16.81
N SER A 115 2.85 3.47 16.31
CA SER A 115 2.39 2.74 15.13
C SER A 115 1.83 3.73 14.13
N TYR A 116 2.46 3.76 12.96
CA TYR A 116 2.05 4.57 11.83
C TYR A 116 1.60 3.64 10.71
N THR A 117 0.35 3.77 10.29
CA THR A 117 -0.22 2.99 9.18
C THR A 117 -0.65 3.90 8.05
N ALA A 118 0.02 3.75 6.91
CA ALA A 118 -0.25 4.50 5.68
C ALA A 118 -0.37 3.53 4.50
N LEU A 119 -1.59 3.39 3.96
CA LEU A 119 -1.94 2.39 2.94
C LEU A 119 -1.49 0.96 3.29
N HIS A 120 -0.34 0.53 2.75
CA HIS A 120 0.23 -0.81 2.87
C HIS A 120 1.47 -0.83 3.77
N ASN A 121 1.93 0.34 4.23
CA ASN A 121 3.06 0.46 5.13
C ASN A 121 2.56 0.53 6.57
N HIS A 122 2.95 -0.47 7.36
CA HIS A 122 2.76 -0.50 8.79
C HIS A 122 4.12 -0.35 9.46
N LEU A 123 4.40 0.84 9.96
CA LEU A 123 5.65 1.17 10.61
C LEU A 123 5.44 1.16 12.12
N HIS A 124 6.18 0.31 12.82
CA HIS A 124 6.11 0.22 14.28
C HIS A 124 7.46 0.61 14.87
N PHE A 125 7.43 1.56 15.80
CA PHE A 125 8.60 2.07 16.51
C PHE A 125 8.42 1.89 18.01
N VAL A 126 9.54 1.77 18.72
CA VAL A 126 9.57 1.77 20.19
C VAL A 126 10.75 2.59 20.68
N TRP A 127 10.55 3.36 21.76
CA TRP A 127 11.64 4.05 22.46
C TRP A 127 11.49 3.95 23.96
N LYS A 128 12.64 3.96 24.64
CA LYS A 128 12.75 3.93 26.10
C LYS A 128 12.32 5.27 26.69
N LEU A 129 11.58 5.22 27.81
CA LEU A 129 11.25 6.41 28.59
C LEU A 129 12.23 6.59 29.74
N GLU A 130 12.62 7.83 29.99
CA GLU A 130 13.42 8.20 31.16
C GLU A 130 12.56 8.16 32.43
N VAL A 131 13.08 7.54 33.49
CA VAL A 131 12.33 7.35 34.75
C VAL A 131 12.28 8.66 35.55
N ALA A 132 13.32 9.48 35.44
CA ALA A 132 13.45 10.74 36.17
C ALA A 132 12.62 11.90 35.60
N ASP A 133 12.12 11.80 34.37
CA ASP A 133 11.38 12.88 33.71
C ASP A 133 9.95 13.03 34.27
N ASN A 134 9.55 14.28 34.53
CA ASN A 134 8.17 14.66 34.84
C ASN A 134 7.24 14.44 33.62
N GLU A 135 5.94 14.27 33.84
CA GLU A 135 4.98 13.97 32.77
C GLU A 135 4.97 15.01 31.64
N SER A 136 5.11 16.31 31.96
CA SER A 136 5.19 17.38 30.96
C SER A 136 6.44 17.29 30.08
N VAL A 137 7.60 17.02 30.69
CA VAL A 137 8.87 16.85 29.98
C VAL A 137 8.83 15.59 29.12
N ARG A 138 8.24 14.50 29.63
CA ARG A 138 8.02 13.27 28.88
C ARG A 138 7.20 13.51 27.63
N GLN A 139 6.08 14.22 27.77
CA GLN A 139 5.20 14.53 26.65
C GLN A 139 5.92 15.38 25.60
N GLN A 140 6.65 16.41 26.01
CA GLN A 140 7.41 17.26 25.09
C GLN A 140 8.47 16.47 24.31
N LYS A 141 9.30 15.65 24.98
CA LYS A 141 10.33 14.83 24.33
C LYS A 141 9.70 13.76 23.41
N ASN A 142 8.56 13.20 23.82
CA ASN A 142 7.79 12.25 23.03
C ASN A 142 7.29 12.88 21.72
N ASP A 143 6.71 14.09 21.81
CA ASP A 143 6.21 14.80 20.63
C ASP A 143 7.36 15.21 19.70
N GLN A 144 8.50 15.67 20.24
CA GLN A 144 9.70 15.91 19.44
C GLN A 144 10.19 14.66 18.69
N THR A 145 10.13 13.49 19.34
CA THR A 145 10.54 12.22 18.72
C THR A 145 9.56 11.82 17.62
N LYS A 146 8.25 11.97 17.87
CA LYS A 146 7.21 11.73 16.87
C LYS A 146 7.36 12.66 15.66
N ASP A 147 7.60 13.94 15.87
CA ASP A 147 7.74 14.91 14.78
C ASP A 147 8.98 14.62 13.92
N LYS A 148 10.10 14.27 14.56
CA LYS A 148 11.30 13.78 13.86
C LYS A 148 10.98 12.56 12.99
N LEU A 149 10.25 11.57 13.52
CA LEU A 149 9.87 10.38 12.75
C LEU A 149 8.91 10.71 11.60
N LYS A 150 7.89 11.53 11.87
CA LYS A 150 6.90 11.94 10.85
C LYS A 150 7.54 12.63 9.66
N SER A 151 8.58 13.41 9.88
CA SER A 151 9.32 14.06 8.78
C SER A 151 9.98 13.07 7.81
N GLN A 152 10.24 11.83 8.25
CA GLN A 152 10.85 10.77 7.44
C GLN A 152 9.83 9.87 6.75
N PHE A 153 8.55 9.98 7.10
CA PHE A 153 7.53 9.08 6.55
C PHE A 153 7.13 9.46 5.13
N PRO A 154 6.85 8.45 4.29
CA PRO A 154 6.39 8.69 2.93
C PRO A 154 5.01 9.34 2.93
N VAL A 155 4.87 10.46 2.22
CA VAL A 155 3.59 11.15 2.05
C VAL A 155 2.82 10.53 0.88
N TYR A 156 1.55 10.18 1.11
CA TYR A 156 0.68 9.58 0.09
C TYR A 156 -0.49 10.48 -0.28
N HIS A 157 -0.47 10.97 -1.51
CA HIS A 157 -1.55 11.80 -2.04
C HIS A 157 -2.68 10.98 -2.66
N SER A 158 -3.90 11.52 -2.56
CA SER A 158 -5.09 10.87 -3.10
C SER A 158 -5.08 10.84 -4.64
N ARG A 159 -5.88 9.94 -5.23
CA ARG A 159 -6.06 9.90 -6.69
C ARG A 159 -6.70 11.18 -7.22
N ALA A 160 -7.62 11.79 -6.45
CA ALA A 160 -8.24 13.06 -6.81
C ALA A 160 -7.23 14.20 -6.84
N MET A 161 -6.34 14.33 -5.85
CA MET A 161 -5.29 15.35 -5.86
C MET A 161 -4.41 15.27 -7.11
N LYS A 162 -4.00 14.05 -7.49
CA LYS A 162 -3.19 13.80 -8.68
C LYS A 162 -3.96 14.12 -9.96
N ARG A 163 -5.23 13.71 -10.04
CA ARG A 163 -6.09 13.98 -11.18
C ARG A 163 -6.34 15.47 -11.35
N ASP A 164 -6.58 16.19 -10.26
CA ASP A 164 -6.82 17.64 -10.29
C ASP A 164 -5.57 18.37 -10.79
N PHE A 165 -4.38 18.02 -10.30
CA PHE A 165 -3.12 18.56 -10.82
C PHE A 165 -2.95 18.29 -12.32
N LEU A 166 -3.09 17.02 -12.74
CA LEU A 166 -2.96 16.63 -14.14
C LEU A 166 -4.01 17.30 -15.04
N SER A 167 -5.23 17.48 -14.55
CA SER A 167 -6.30 18.15 -15.29
C SER A 167 -6.03 19.64 -15.45
N CYS A 168 -5.54 20.32 -14.41
CA CYS A 168 -5.23 21.74 -14.47
C CYS A 168 -4.01 22.00 -15.37
N PHE A 169 -2.89 21.33 -15.12
CA PHE A 169 -1.64 21.61 -15.84
C PHE A 169 -1.57 20.90 -17.20
N GLY A 170 -2.15 19.71 -17.34
CA GLY A 170 -2.14 18.97 -18.59
C GLY A 170 -2.93 19.65 -19.70
N LYS A 171 -4.05 20.30 -19.37
CA LYS A 171 -4.85 21.05 -20.35
C LYS A 171 -4.17 22.32 -20.83
N VAL A 172 -3.37 22.96 -19.98
CA VAL A 172 -2.74 24.25 -20.27
C VAL A 172 -1.40 24.09 -20.99
N THR A 173 -0.61 23.08 -20.62
CA THR A 173 0.81 22.98 -21.04
C THR A 173 1.04 22.09 -22.24
N GLY A 174 0.09 21.22 -22.62
CA GLY A 174 0.28 20.23 -23.69
C GLY A 174 1.34 19.16 -23.39
N VAL A 175 1.92 19.17 -22.19
CA VAL A 175 2.99 18.26 -21.76
C VAL A 175 2.43 16.85 -21.51
N LYS A 176 3.22 15.83 -21.86
CA LYS A 176 2.85 14.41 -21.63
C LYS A 176 2.54 14.17 -20.15
N SER A 177 1.43 13.49 -19.86
CA SER A 177 0.99 13.17 -18.49
C SER A 177 2.08 12.53 -17.63
N ALA A 178 2.97 11.72 -18.23
CA ALA A 178 4.04 11.05 -17.52
C ALA A 178 5.08 12.02 -16.92
N PHE A 179 5.42 13.08 -17.65
CA PHE A 179 6.29 14.14 -17.13
C PHE A 179 5.60 14.90 -16.00
N LEU A 180 4.32 15.25 -16.16
CA LEU A 180 3.56 15.94 -15.11
C LEU A 180 3.41 15.09 -13.84
N ARG A 181 3.25 13.76 -13.97
CA ARG A 181 3.25 12.86 -12.81
C ARG A 181 4.59 12.89 -12.08
N LYS A 182 5.71 12.92 -12.81
CA LYS A 182 7.05 13.02 -12.22
C LYS A 182 7.31 14.37 -11.58
N ALA A 183 6.95 15.46 -12.25
CA ALA A 183 7.00 16.80 -11.70
C ALA A 183 6.18 16.91 -10.40
N TYR A 184 4.95 16.38 -10.40
CA TYR A 184 4.12 16.31 -9.20
C TYR A 184 4.81 15.58 -8.06
N ARG A 185 5.31 14.36 -8.29
CA ARG A 185 6.01 13.58 -7.24
C ARG A 185 7.24 14.31 -6.71
N ARG A 186 8.05 14.92 -7.59
CA ARG A 186 9.26 15.66 -7.19
C ARG A 186 8.95 16.91 -6.38
N LEU A 187 7.88 17.63 -6.72
CA LEU A 187 7.47 18.85 -6.01
C LEU A 187 6.76 18.56 -4.68
N THR A 188 6.01 17.45 -4.60
CA THR A 188 5.13 17.19 -3.46
C THR A 188 5.58 16.05 -2.54
N GLY A 189 6.66 15.33 -2.88
CA GLY A 189 7.14 14.17 -2.12
C GLY A 189 6.21 12.95 -2.16
N ASP A 190 5.29 12.87 -3.13
CA ASP A 190 4.31 11.77 -3.21
C ASP A 190 5.02 10.44 -3.50
N SER A 191 4.90 9.50 -2.56
CA SER A 191 5.59 8.20 -2.57
C SER A 191 4.74 7.07 -3.18
N ALA A 192 3.65 7.41 -3.87
CA ALA A 192 2.76 6.39 -4.40
C ALA A 192 3.39 5.60 -5.56
N ALA A 193 3.19 4.29 -5.52
CA ALA A 193 3.58 3.38 -6.59
C ALA A 193 2.86 3.68 -7.92
N ALA A 194 3.50 3.28 -9.03
CA ALA A 194 2.89 3.26 -10.35
C ALA A 194 1.69 2.29 -10.38
N ARG A 195 0.70 2.56 -11.24
CA ARG A 195 -0.53 1.75 -11.29
C ARG A 195 -0.33 0.42 -12.00
N ASN A 196 0.61 0.35 -12.94
CA ASN A 196 0.92 -0.83 -13.71
C ASN A 196 2.40 -0.85 -14.13
N LEU A 197 2.86 -1.97 -14.69
CA LEU A 197 4.25 -2.15 -15.11
C LEU A 197 4.66 -1.16 -16.21
N SER A 198 3.76 -0.91 -17.17
CA SER A 198 4.01 0.06 -18.26
C SER A 198 4.23 1.49 -17.73
N GLU A 199 3.41 1.95 -16.77
CA GLU A 199 3.58 3.24 -16.12
C GLU A 199 4.90 3.28 -15.35
N LYS A 200 5.28 2.19 -14.67
CA LYS A 200 6.55 2.10 -13.95
C LYS A 200 7.74 2.26 -14.89
N GLU A 201 7.75 1.58 -16.03
CA GLU A 201 8.82 1.66 -17.03
C GLU A 201 8.93 3.06 -17.64
N VAL A 202 7.81 3.66 -18.03
CA VAL A 202 7.77 5.02 -18.58
C VAL A 202 8.25 6.03 -17.54
N ASP A 203 7.79 5.91 -16.31
CA ASP A 203 8.18 6.78 -15.20
C ASP A 203 9.69 6.62 -14.88
N SER A 204 10.23 5.40 -14.89
CA SER A 204 11.68 5.17 -14.70
C SER A 204 12.51 5.84 -15.80
N ARG A 205 12.13 5.70 -17.06
CA ARG A 205 12.81 6.35 -18.19
C ARG A 205 12.79 7.87 -18.11
N ILE A 206 11.65 8.45 -17.71
CA ILE A 206 11.56 9.90 -17.51
C ILE A 206 12.43 10.36 -16.33
N GLN A 207 12.59 9.52 -15.30
CA GLN A 207 13.51 9.83 -14.21
C GLN A 207 14.94 9.95 -14.73
N GLU A 208 15.38 9.01 -15.56
CA GLU A 208 16.72 9.04 -16.16
C GLU A 208 16.94 10.31 -16.98
N VAL A 209 15.97 10.71 -17.82
CA VAL A 209 16.03 12.01 -18.54
C VAL A 209 16.22 13.18 -17.59
N LEU A 210 15.46 13.21 -16.51
CA LEU A 210 15.49 14.31 -15.55
C LEU A 210 16.79 14.33 -14.74
N ASP A 211 17.37 13.17 -14.46
CA ASP A 211 18.61 13.05 -13.68
C ASP A 211 19.86 13.34 -14.54
N HIS A 212 19.80 13.06 -15.84
CA HIS A 212 20.86 13.37 -16.80
C HIS A 212 20.73 14.75 -17.46
N GLU A 213 19.61 15.45 -17.23
CA GLU A 213 19.27 16.74 -17.84
C GLU A 213 19.33 16.75 -19.39
N ASP A 214 19.26 15.56 -19.99
CA ASP A 214 19.42 15.35 -21.43
C ASP A 214 18.11 14.79 -22.02
N PRO A 215 17.36 15.60 -22.81
CA PRO A 215 16.12 15.15 -23.43
C PRO A 215 16.34 14.08 -24.51
N ASP A 216 17.54 13.99 -25.09
CA ASP A 216 17.87 13.11 -26.22
C ASP A 216 18.35 11.72 -25.77
N ILE A 217 18.55 11.52 -24.47
CA ILE A 217 18.91 10.21 -23.90
C ILE A 217 17.84 9.13 -24.17
N LEU A 218 16.58 9.53 -24.38
CA LEU A 218 15.50 8.62 -24.75
C LEU A 218 15.39 8.50 -26.26
N TRP A 219 15.99 7.43 -26.80
CA TRP A 219 15.76 7.04 -28.18
C TRP A 219 14.31 6.56 -28.37
N ASP A 220 13.44 7.37 -28.98
CA ASP A 220 12.09 6.94 -29.32
C ASP A 220 12.12 6.00 -30.53
N LEU A 221 12.43 4.73 -30.30
CA LEU A 221 12.51 3.70 -31.34
C LEU A 221 11.15 3.40 -32.01
N ARG A 222 10.04 4.02 -31.59
CA ARG A 222 8.75 3.87 -32.30
C ARG A 222 8.77 4.48 -33.69
N VAL A 223 9.66 5.44 -33.95
CA VAL A 223 9.92 5.92 -35.32
C VAL A 223 10.44 4.81 -36.24
N ASN A 224 11.07 3.78 -35.67
CA ASN A 224 11.53 2.60 -36.39
C ASN A 224 10.45 1.52 -36.50
N ASN A 225 9.29 1.72 -35.89
CA ASN A 225 8.16 0.82 -36.00
C ASN A 225 7.34 1.22 -37.24
N THR A 226 7.91 1.01 -38.43
CA THR A 226 7.26 1.24 -39.73
C THR A 226 6.13 0.24 -40.04
N GLY A 227 5.64 -0.48 -39.02
CA GLY A 227 4.81 -1.66 -39.17
C GLY A 227 5.60 -2.85 -39.69
N ARG A 228 5.06 -4.06 -39.52
CA ARG A 228 5.44 -5.14 -40.44
C ARG A 228 4.94 -4.72 -41.83
N PRO A 229 5.73 -4.93 -42.91
CA PRO A 229 5.15 -4.96 -44.24
C PRO A 229 3.93 -5.89 -44.19
N GLU A 230 2.80 -5.46 -44.75
CA GLU A 230 1.61 -6.31 -44.78
C GLU A 230 1.95 -7.58 -45.57
N ASP A 231 2.26 -8.69 -44.87
CA ASP A 231 2.43 -10.02 -45.46
C ASP A 231 1.08 -10.72 -45.72
N TYR A 232 -0.02 -9.97 -45.63
CA TYR A 232 -1.39 -10.47 -45.82
C TYR A 232 -1.96 -10.43 -47.25
N PRO A 233 -1.26 -10.03 -48.35
CA PRO A 233 -1.84 -10.08 -49.69
C PRO A 233 -2.36 -11.48 -50.05
N LEU A 234 -1.59 -12.51 -49.71
CA LEU A 234 -1.95 -13.91 -49.95
C LEU A 234 -3.16 -14.34 -49.11
N PHE A 235 -3.26 -13.86 -47.87
CA PHE A 235 -4.41 -14.13 -46.99
C PHE A 235 -5.68 -13.46 -47.52
N LEU A 236 -5.61 -12.19 -47.89
CA LEU A 236 -6.73 -11.44 -48.45
C LEU A 236 -7.17 -12.00 -49.81
N GLN A 237 -6.23 -12.46 -50.63
CA GLN A 237 -6.52 -13.14 -51.89
C GLN A 237 -7.29 -14.45 -51.65
N LYS A 238 -6.85 -15.28 -50.70
CA LYS A 238 -7.58 -16.50 -50.32
C LYS A 238 -8.98 -16.23 -49.75
N CYS A 239 -9.13 -15.16 -48.97
CA CYS A 239 -10.45 -14.73 -48.50
C CYS A 239 -11.36 -14.31 -49.67
N GLN A 240 -10.82 -13.62 -50.68
CA GLN A 240 -11.58 -13.26 -51.88
C GLN A 240 -11.95 -14.48 -52.73
N ASP A 241 -11.05 -15.46 -52.87
CA ASP A 241 -11.33 -16.70 -53.60
C ASP A 241 -12.44 -17.50 -52.92
N TYR A 242 -12.40 -17.59 -51.58
CA TYR A 242 -13.45 -18.21 -50.78
C TYR A 242 -14.81 -17.52 -50.93
N ILE A 243 -14.84 -16.18 -50.93
CA ILE A 243 -16.06 -15.39 -51.14
C ILE A 243 -16.60 -15.54 -52.57
N LYS A 244 -15.72 -15.73 -53.56
CA LYS A 244 -16.07 -15.93 -54.98
C LYS A 244 -16.41 -17.38 -55.33
N GLY A 245 -16.35 -18.30 -54.37
CA GLY A 245 -16.72 -19.70 -54.56
C GLY A 245 -15.76 -20.49 -55.46
N ARG A 246 -14.45 -20.22 -55.37
CA ARG A 246 -13.40 -21.12 -55.88
C ARG A 246 -12.65 -21.79 -54.75
#